data_AF-A0A948E732-F1
#
_entry.id   AF-A0A948E732-F1
#
_cell.length_a   1.000
_cell.length_b   1.000
_cell.length_c   1.000
_cell.angle_alpha   90.00
_cell.angle_beta   90.00
_cell.angle_gamma   90.00
#
_symmetry.space_group_name_H-M   'P 1'
#
loop_
_entity.id
_entity.type
_entity.pdbx_description
1 polymer ?
#
loop_
_entity_poly.entity_id
_entity_poly.type
_entity_poly.pdbx_seq_one_letter_code
_entity_poly.pdbx_strand_id
1 'polypeptide(L)'
;MTKQIRKFFAMVQVELEDLVEDVNHSIQLAGYKHKMDTISERVYKQNLVVYHSELAAFDTFGKIVNVAKRKKFNSMVEVNNYLKDQFRQAIKSSGYVERAMYFMDRKFKKIGMYMEQMDD
;
A
#
# COMPACT_ATOMS: atom_id res chain seq x y z
N MET A 1 -23.78 1.62 0.78
CA MET A 1 -22.56 0.99 1.32
C MET A 1 -22.83 0.59 2.76
N THR A 2 -22.57 -0.66 3.13
CA THR A 2 -22.82 -1.17 4.48
C THR A 2 -21.84 -0.57 5.50
N LYS A 3 -22.17 -0.64 6.80
CA LYS A 3 -21.30 -0.18 7.89
C LYS A 3 -19.95 -0.91 7.88
N GLN A 4 -19.95 -2.22 7.64
CA GLN A 4 -18.73 -3.03 7.52
C GLN A 4 -17.84 -2.57 6.36
N ILE A 5 -18.40 -2.32 5.17
CA ILE A 5 -17.59 -1.85 4.01
C ILE A 5 -17.00 -0.46 4.29
N ARG A 6 -17.73 0.44 4.98
CA ARG A 6 -17.18 1.74 5.40
C ARG A 6 -16.00 1.58 6.36
N LYS A 7 -16.13 0.70 7.36
CA LYS A 7 -15.03 0.36 8.29
C LYS A 7 -13.82 -0.23 7.54
N PHE A 8 -14.06 -1.14 6.60
CA PHE A 8 -13.01 -1.73 5.76
C PHE A 8 -12.21 -0.63 5.03
N PHE A 9 -12.89 0.31 4.36
CA PHE A 9 -12.20 1.42 3.69
C PHE A 9 -11.44 2.34 4.66
N ALA A 10 -11.94 2.54 5.87
CA ALA A 10 -11.22 3.31 6.89
C ALA A 10 -9.93 2.60 7.31
N MET A 11 -9.97 1.28 7.53
CA MET A 11 -8.75 0.51 7.85
C MET A 11 -7.78 0.45 6.68
N VAL A 12 -8.26 0.31 5.44
CA VAL A 12 -7.40 0.39 4.24
C VAL A 12 -6.67 1.74 4.18
N GLN A 13 -7.34 2.83 4.53
CA GLN A 13 -6.73 4.16 4.57
C GLN A 13 -5.61 4.22 5.62
N VAL A 14 -5.87 3.75 6.84
CA VAL A 14 -4.87 3.72 7.91
C VAL A 14 -3.65 2.87 7.52
N GLU A 15 -3.87 1.64 7.02
CA GLU A 15 -2.76 0.77 6.64
C GLU A 15 -1.96 1.31 5.43
N LEU A 16 -2.58 2.13 4.58
CA LEU A 16 -1.89 2.81 3.48
C LEU A 16 -1.02 3.96 4.00
N GLU A 17 -1.53 4.73 4.97
CA GLU A 17 -0.76 5.79 5.64
C GLU A 17 0.46 5.19 6.35
N ASP A 18 0.28 4.08 7.08
CA ASP A 18 1.39 3.33 7.70
C ASP A 18 2.46 2.91 6.67
N LEU A 19 2.06 2.41 5.50
CA LEU A 19 3.01 2.01 4.46
C LEU A 19 3.80 3.19 3.89
N VAL A 20 3.15 4.35 3.73
CA VAL A 20 3.81 5.57 3.27
C VAL A 20 4.82 6.04 4.32
N GLU A 21 4.46 6.00 5.60
CA GLU A 21 5.37 6.32 6.70
C GLU A 21 6.57 5.36 6.76
N ASP A 22 6.34 4.04 6.63
CA ASP A 22 7.39 3.02 6.61
C ASP A 22 8.42 3.26 5.48
N VAL A 23 7.96 3.63 4.28
CA VAL A 23 8.85 3.94 3.15
C VAL A 23 9.61 5.24 3.38
N ASN A 24 8.94 6.29 3.90
CA ASN A 24 9.62 7.54 4.24
C ASN A 24 10.68 7.34 5.32
N HIS A 25 10.41 6.51 6.33
CA HIS A 25 11.41 6.13 7.33
C HIS A 25 12.59 5.39 6.69
N SER A 26 12.32 4.49 5.74
CA SER A 26 13.36 3.77 4.99
C SER A 26 14.25 4.71 4.15
N ILE A 27 13.67 5.75 3.54
CA ILE A 27 14.41 6.80 2.83
C ILE A 27 15.33 7.55 3.79
N GLN A 28 14.82 7.97 4.96
CA GLN A 28 15.61 8.66 5.98
C GLN A 28 16.78 7.80 6.47
N LEU A 29 16.52 6.52 6.77
CA LEU A 29 17.54 5.58 7.20
C LEU A 29 18.61 5.35 6.13
N ALA A 30 18.22 5.23 4.85
CA ALA A 30 19.16 5.13 3.75
C ALA A 30 20.03 6.39 3.63
N GLY A 31 19.44 7.58 3.80
CA GLY A 31 20.18 8.85 3.83
C GLY A 31 21.16 8.94 4.99
N TYR A 32 20.78 8.49 6.19
CA TYR A 32 21.67 8.41 7.34
C TYR A 32 22.83 7.44 7.09
N LYS A 33 22.54 6.23 6.60
CA LYS A 33 23.53 5.21 6.27
C LYS A 33 24.55 5.69 5.23
N HIS A 34 24.08 6.42 4.24
CA HIS A 34 24.94 7.03 3.23
C HIS A 34 25.86 8.09 3.82
N LYS A 35 25.35 9.00 4.66
CA LYS A 35 26.15 10.02 5.36
C LYS A 35 27.21 9.43 6.31
N MET A 36 26.98 8.22 6.80
CA MET A 36 27.90 7.49 7.67
C MET A 36 28.86 6.57 6.89
N ASP A 37 28.90 6.68 5.55
CA ASP A 37 29.72 5.83 4.66
C ASP A 37 29.47 4.32 4.83
N THR A 38 28.32 3.93 5.40
CA THR A 38 27.95 2.51 5.61
C THR A 38 27.32 1.88 4.37
N ILE A 39 26.91 2.70 3.40
CA ILE A 39 26.49 2.27 2.05
C ILE A 39 27.10 3.20 1.01
N SER A 40 27.46 2.66 -0.15
CA SER A 40 27.99 3.47 -1.25
C SER A 40 26.92 4.37 -1.88
N GLU A 41 27.35 5.44 -2.55
CA GLU A 41 26.48 6.30 -3.37
C GLU A 41 25.62 5.47 -4.35
N ARG A 42 26.21 4.45 -4.98
CA ARG A 42 25.49 3.57 -5.92
C ARG A 42 24.33 2.85 -5.23
N VAL A 43 24.58 2.26 -4.06
CA VAL A 43 23.55 1.54 -3.30
C VAL A 43 22.48 2.51 -2.81
N TYR A 44 22.88 3.69 -2.33
CA TYR A 44 21.94 4.73 -1.91
C TYR A 44 21.00 5.14 -3.04
N LYS A 45 21.53 5.46 -4.24
CA LYS A 45 20.71 5.81 -5.41
C LYS A 45 19.77 4.69 -5.83
N GLN A 46 20.23 3.43 -5.83
CA GLN A 46 19.40 2.28 -6.16
C GLN A 46 18.23 2.13 -5.17
N ASN A 47 18.48 2.31 -3.87
CA ASN A 47 17.44 2.27 -2.85
C ASN A 47 16.41 3.39 -3.05
N LEU A 48 16.86 4.62 -3.34
CA LEU A 48 15.95 5.74 -3.59
C LEU A 48 15.01 5.47 -4.77
N VAL A 49 15.52 4.91 -5.86
CA VAL A 49 14.68 4.54 -7.02
C VAL A 49 13.56 3.58 -6.61
N VAL A 50 13.90 2.56 -5.81
CA VAL A 50 12.91 1.58 -5.31
C VAL A 50 11.89 2.28 -4.40
N TYR A 51 12.32 3.05 -3.41
CA TYR A 51 11.41 3.71 -2.47
C TYR A 51 10.49 4.72 -3.13
N HIS A 52 11.00 5.51 -4.09
CA HIS A 52 10.15 6.43 -4.86
C HIS A 52 9.14 5.68 -5.73
N SER A 53 9.52 4.54 -6.30
CA SER A 53 8.56 3.68 -7.01
C SER A 53 7.48 3.11 -6.06
N GLU A 54 7.82 2.75 -4.83
CA GLU A 54 6.86 2.28 -3.82
C GLU A 54 5.87 3.39 -3.42
N LEU A 55 6.38 4.60 -3.15
CA LEU A 55 5.52 5.77 -2.85
C LEU A 55 4.56 6.09 -4.00
N ALA A 56 5.04 6.07 -5.25
CA ALA A 56 4.18 6.30 -6.42
C ALA A 56 3.10 5.23 -6.59
N ALA A 57 3.45 3.97 -6.30
CA ALA A 57 2.48 2.87 -6.29
C ALA A 57 1.42 3.09 -5.19
N PHE A 58 1.81 3.47 -3.98
CA PHE A 58 0.88 3.72 -2.87
C PHE A 58 -0.02 4.94 -3.10
N ASP A 59 0.49 6.03 -3.70
CA ASP A 59 -0.35 7.15 -4.14
C ASP A 59 -1.39 6.70 -5.19
N THR A 60 -0.95 5.88 -6.16
CA THR A 60 -1.85 5.28 -7.15
C THR A 60 -2.92 4.42 -6.48
N PHE A 61 -2.55 3.63 -5.47
CA PHE A 61 -3.49 2.85 -4.70
C PHE A 61 -4.49 3.71 -3.92
N GLY A 62 -4.06 4.83 -3.33
CA GLY A 62 -4.94 5.80 -2.69
C GLY A 62 -6.01 6.35 -3.65
N LYS A 63 -5.63 6.63 -4.91
CA LYS A 63 -6.57 7.02 -5.97
C LYS A 63 -7.57 5.90 -6.29
N ILE A 64 -7.10 4.65 -6.38
CA ILE A 64 -7.96 3.47 -6.59
C ILE A 64 -8.99 3.34 -5.44
N VAL A 65 -8.55 3.50 -4.19
CA VAL A 65 -9.43 3.45 -3.02
C VAL A 65 -10.49 4.55 -3.07
N ASN A 66 -10.11 5.77 -3.45
CA ASN A 66 -11.05 6.89 -3.57
C ASN A 66 -12.10 6.68 -4.68
N VAL A 67 -11.72 6.03 -5.78
CA VAL A 67 -12.68 5.60 -6.82
C VAL A 67 -13.59 4.50 -6.28
N ALA A 68 -13.03 3.50 -5.59
CA ALA A 68 -13.78 2.38 -5.03
C ALA A 68 -14.85 2.84 -4.01
N LYS A 69 -14.54 3.83 -3.17
CA LYS A 69 -15.50 4.41 -2.19
C LYS A 69 -16.80 4.92 -2.84
N ARG A 70 -16.79 5.24 -4.14
CA ARG A 70 -17.98 5.72 -4.89
C ARG A 70 -18.77 4.59 -5.55
N LYS A 71 -18.24 3.36 -5.56
CA LYS A 71 -18.89 2.19 -6.15
C LYS A 71 -19.82 1.51 -5.14
N LYS A 72 -20.78 0.74 -5.66
CA LYS A 72 -21.63 -0.15 -4.88
C LYS A 72 -21.00 -1.54 -4.90
N PHE A 73 -20.79 -2.10 -3.72
CA PHE A 73 -20.31 -3.47 -3.52
C PHE A 73 -21.29 -4.20 -2.61
N ASN A 74 -21.47 -5.49 -2.87
CA ASN A 74 -22.40 -6.36 -2.15
C ASN A 74 -21.71 -7.11 -1.01
N SER A 75 -20.38 -7.27 -1.06
CA SER A 75 -19.61 -7.95 -0.02
C SER A 75 -18.22 -7.36 0.16
N MET A 76 -17.59 -7.63 1.31
CA MET A 76 -16.18 -7.27 1.54
C MET A 76 -15.24 -8.03 0.59
N VAL A 77 -15.56 -9.27 0.24
CA VAL A 77 -14.79 -10.07 -0.72
C VAL A 77 -14.74 -9.37 -2.08
N GLU A 78 -15.87 -8.82 -2.53
CA GLU A 78 -15.95 -8.06 -3.78
C GLU A 78 -15.07 -6.80 -3.74
N VAL A 79 -15.10 -6.05 -2.63
CA VAL A 79 -14.25 -4.86 -2.43
C VAL A 79 -12.78 -5.25 -2.46
N ASN A 80 -12.39 -6.29 -1.72
CA ASN A 80 -11.01 -6.74 -1.59
C ASN A 80 -10.45 -7.19 -2.95
N ASN A 81 -11.21 -8.01 -3.68
CA ASN A 81 -10.82 -8.47 -5.01
C ASN A 81 -10.70 -7.30 -5.98
N TYR A 82 -11.67 -6.38 -5.97
CA TYR A 82 -11.62 -5.18 -6.82
C TYR A 82 -10.35 -4.36 -6.56
N LEU A 83 -10.04 -4.05 -5.30
CA LEU A 83 -8.85 -3.26 -4.95
C LEU A 83 -7.56 -3.97 -5.37
N LYS A 84 -7.45 -5.28 -5.12
CA LYS A 84 -6.28 -6.08 -5.52
C LYS A 84 -6.08 -6.12 -7.03
N ASP A 85 -7.16 -6.34 -7.78
CA ASP A 85 -7.07 -6.43 -9.24
C ASP A 85 -6.72 -5.09 -9.87
N GLN A 86 -7.34 -3.99 -9.42
CA GLN A 86 -7.00 -2.65 -9.88
C GLN A 86 -5.54 -2.30 -9.54
N PHE A 87 -5.08 -2.64 -8.34
CA PHE A 87 -3.71 -2.35 -7.96
C PHE A 87 -2.70 -3.18 -8.75
N ARG A 88 -2.97 -4.48 -8.95
CA ARG A 88 -2.14 -5.36 -9.79
C ARG A 88 -2.06 -4.84 -11.22
N GLN A 89 -3.17 -4.35 -11.79
CA GLN A 89 -3.18 -3.73 -13.12
C GLN A 89 -2.33 -2.45 -13.14
N ALA A 90 -2.42 -1.62 -12.11
CA ALA A 90 -1.62 -0.40 -11.99
C ALA A 90 -0.11 -0.71 -11.91
N ILE A 91 0.30 -1.69 -11.10
CA ILE A 91 1.70 -2.15 -11.00
C ILE A 91 2.21 -2.60 -12.37
N LYS A 92 1.46 -3.48 -13.07
CA LYS A 92 1.85 -4.01 -14.38
C LYS A 92 1.95 -2.93 -15.46
N SER A 93 1.04 -1.95 -15.46
CA SER A 93 0.97 -0.92 -16.51
C SER A 93 1.96 0.22 -16.31
N SER A 94 2.33 0.53 -15.07
CA SER A 94 3.18 1.69 -14.74
C SER A 94 4.64 1.32 -14.48
N GLY A 95 4.98 0.02 -14.52
CA GLY A 95 6.34 -0.46 -14.26
C GLY A 95 6.80 -0.27 -12.81
N TYR A 96 5.85 -0.17 -11.86
CA TYR A 96 6.17 -0.04 -10.44
C TYR A 96 6.82 -1.31 -9.91
N VAL A 97 7.63 -1.19 -8.85
CA VAL A 97 8.23 -2.35 -8.20
C VAL A 97 7.17 -3.31 -7.65
N GLU A 98 7.29 -4.59 -8.00
CA GLU A 98 6.32 -5.63 -7.59
C GLU A 98 6.21 -5.79 -6.07
N ARG A 99 7.25 -5.43 -5.33
CA ARG A 99 7.27 -5.44 -3.86
C ARG A 99 6.15 -4.59 -3.24
N ALA A 100 5.67 -3.54 -3.91
CA ALA A 100 4.53 -2.76 -3.45
C ALA A 100 3.25 -3.62 -3.34
N MET A 101 3.05 -4.57 -4.27
CA MET A 101 1.93 -5.52 -4.22
C MET A 101 2.05 -6.44 -3.01
N TYR A 102 3.26 -6.94 -2.73
CA TYR A 102 3.51 -7.80 -1.56
C TYR A 102 3.11 -7.10 -0.25
N PHE A 103 3.47 -5.82 -0.09
CA PHE A 103 3.08 -5.05 1.08
C PHE A 103 1.56 -4.88 1.19
N MET A 104 0.90 -4.53 0.10
CA MET A 104 -0.56 -4.38 0.09
C MET A 104 -1.28 -5.68 0.41
N ASP A 105 -0.84 -6.82 -0.13
CA ASP A 105 -1.42 -8.13 0.18
C ASP A 105 -1.32 -8.46 1.67
N ARG A 106 -0.18 -8.13 2.31
CA ARG A 106 -0.05 -8.26 3.77
C ARG A 106 -1.03 -7.37 4.53
N LYS A 107 -1.23 -6.12 4.09
CA LYS A 107 -2.19 -5.21 4.71
C LYS A 107 -3.63 -5.72 4.55
N PHE A 108 -4.02 -6.19 3.38
CA PHE A 108 -5.35 -6.78 3.17
C PHE A 108 -5.59 -8.00 4.05
N LYS A 109 -4.58 -8.86 4.23
CA LYS A 109 -4.68 -10.00 5.15
C LYS A 109 -4.89 -9.53 6.60
N LYS A 110 -4.13 -8.53 7.05
CA LYS A 110 -4.26 -7.93 8.39
C LYS A 110 -5.67 -7.35 8.61
N ILE A 111 -6.19 -6.60 7.64
CA ILE A 111 -7.55 -6.03 7.72
C ILE A 111 -8.61 -7.13 7.76
N GLY A 112 -8.46 -8.20 6.97
CA GLY A 112 -9.35 -9.36 7.00
C GLY A 112 -9.44 -9.98 8.41
N MET A 113 -8.29 -10.18 9.06
CA MET A 113 -8.24 -10.70 10.43
C MET A 113 -8.95 -9.78 11.44
N TYR A 114 -8.80 -8.45 11.32
CA TYR A 114 -9.51 -7.52 12.20
C TYR A 114 -11.02 -7.51 11.98
N MET A 115 -11.47 -7.68 10.73
CA MET A 115 -12.90 -7.73 10.42
C MET A 115 -13.54 -8.99 10.99
N GLU A 116 -12.86 -10.14 10.92
CA GLU A 116 -13.34 -11.40 11.51
C GLU A 116 -13.49 -11.29 13.03
N GLN A 117 -12.57 -10.64 13.71
CA GLN A 117 -12.62 -10.41 15.17
C GLN A 117 -13.67 -9.39 15.62
N MET A 118 -14.25 -8.61 14.70
CA MET A 118 -15.26 -7.58 14.99
C MET A 118 -16.70 -8.07 14.86
N ASP A 119 -16.89 -9.29 14.33
CA ASP A 119 -18.20 -9.91 14.15
C ASP A 119 -18.57 -10.87 15.31
N ASP A 120 -17.69 -10.98 16.33
CA ASP A 120 -17.93 -11.59 17.66
C ASP A 120 -18.31 -10.53 18.72
#